data_AF-A0A8T7DL59-F1
#
_entry.id   AF-A0A8T7DL59-F1
#
_cell.length_a   1.000
_cell.length_b   1.000
_cell.length_c   1.000
_cell.angle_alpha   90.00
_cell.angle_beta   90.00
_cell.angle_gamma   90.00
#
_symmetry.space_group_name_H-M   'P 1'
#
loop_
_entity.id
_entity.type
_entity.pdbx_description
1 polymer ?
#
loop_
_entity_poly.entity_id
_entity_poly.type
_entity_poly.pdbx_seq_one_letter_code
_entity_poly.pdbx_strand_id
1 'polypeptide(L)'
;MSIFKAKTLNTKFLMLSGFLILVVIAVVGMAIRDSINITSHAVDLSNKEIKVLNHAHQLKLSVVQVQQWLTDISATRGLDGLNDGFDEAENNAKLVRQLINELKSIDPEHASQFESMLPVFDDYYAAGKSMAQAYIDAGPSGGNKMMAQFDEAAASMSEQVDTFLAKTIEQTTASLNTQQELAASSRVTIMVGAVIALIGIALVYFIMSKALSSLPVLVSELNKIAKGDLTSDLEVTREDEIGDLMRGLQGMQEKLKTMIVHISDTTGNLTTLTN
;
A
#
# COMPACT_ATOMS: atom_id res chain seq x y z
N MET A 1 -5.20 28.70 -23.74
CA MET A 1 -4.71 28.01 -24.96
C MET A 1 -3.67 28.80 -25.78
N SER A 2 -3.15 29.95 -25.29
CA SER A 2 -2.21 30.84 -26.04
C SER A 2 -0.71 30.53 -25.81
N ILE A 3 -0.35 29.88 -24.70
CA ILE A 3 1.06 29.73 -24.25
C ILE A 3 1.93 28.85 -25.17
N PHE A 4 1.31 27.99 -25.99
CA PHE A 4 2.04 27.02 -26.84
C PHE A 4 2.31 27.49 -28.28
N LYS A 5 1.72 28.60 -28.74
CA LYS A 5 1.84 29.01 -30.16
C LYS A 5 3.23 29.56 -30.54
N ALA A 6 3.92 30.24 -29.62
CA ALA A 6 5.20 30.92 -29.91
C ALA A 6 6.46 30.19 -29.41
N LYS A 7 6.35 28.95 -28.94
CA LYS A 7 7.50 28.21 -28.37
C LYS A 7 8.11 27.22 -29.35
N THR A 8 9.43 27.17 -29.34
CA THR A 8 10.25 26.22 -30.10
C THR A 8 9.88 24.77 -29.76
N LEU A 9 10.01 23.86 -30.71
CA LEU A 9 9.78 22.43 -30.58
C LEU A 9 10.57 21.83 -29.41
N ASN A 10 11.83 22.20 -29.26
CA ASN A 10 12.66 21.75 -28.14
C ASN A 10 12.07 22.17 -26.79
N THR A 11 11.59 23.42 -26.69
CA THR A 11 10.96 23.91 -25.46
C THR A 11 9.68 23.14 -25.13
N LYS A 12 8.86 22.84 -26.15
CA LYS A 12 7.64 22.02 -25.98
C LYS A 12 7.97 20.62 -25.50
N PHE A 13 8.98 19.98 -26.10
CA PHE A 13 9.44 18.65 -25.72
C PHE A 13 9.97 18.59 -24.29
N LEU A 14 10.85 19.52 -23.91
CA LEU A 14 11.42 19.60 -22.55
C LEU A 14 10.33 19.86 -21.50
N MET A 15 9.37 20.74 -21.78
CA MET A 15 8.25 21.01 -20.87
C MET A 15 7.36 19.78 -20.67
N LEU A 16 7.00 19.08 -21.74
CA LEU A 16 6.15 17.88 -21.65
C LEU A 16 6.88 16.71 -20.98
N SER A 17 8.14 16.47 -21.35
CA SER A 17 8.94 15.40 -20.77
C SER A 17 9.25 15.66 -19.31
N GLY A 18 9.58 16.91 -18.94
CA GLY A 18 9.79 17.31 -17.56
C GLY A 18 8.52 17.17 -16.72
N PHE A 19 7.37 17.59 -17.25
CA PHE A 19 6.07 17.39 -16.59
C PHE A 19 5.77 15.89 -16.40
N LEU A 20 5.99 15.07 -17.43
CA LEU A 20 5.78 13.62 -17.34
C LEU A 20 6.68 12.99 -16.26
N ILE A 21 7.96 13.38 -16.20
CA ILE A 21 8.89 12.91 -15.17
C ILE A 21 8.39 13.30 -13.78
N LEU A 22 7.93 14.54 -13.58
CA LEU A 22 7.39 14.99 -12.30
C LEU A 22 6.14 14.19 -11.89
N VAL A 23 5.24 13.91 -12.84
CA VAL A 23 4.06 13.07 -12.58
C VAL A 23 4.46 11.65 -12.18
N VAL A 24 5.42 11.04 -12.89
CA VAL A 24 5.91 9.70 -12.56
C VAL A 24 6.55 9.68 -11.18
N ILE A 25 7.39 10.66 -10.84
CA ILE A 25 8.00 10.78 -9.51
C ILE A 25 6.91 10.92 -8.43
N ALA A 26 5.88 11.74 -8.67
CA ALA A 26 4.79 11.93 -7.72
C ALA A 26 4.00 10.62 -7.49
N VAL A 27 3.65 9.91 -8.57
CA VAL A 27 2.94 8.61 -8.49
C VAL A 27 3.77 7.56 -7.78
N VAL A 28 5.06 7.44 -8.13
CA VAL A 28 5.98 6.49 -7.48
C VAL A 28 6.14 6.83 -6.00
N GLY A 29 6.28 8.11 -5.66
CA GLY A 29 6.35 8.58 -4.27
C GLY A 29 5.09 8.25 -3.47
N MET A 30 3.90 8.46 -4.05
CA MET A 30 2.64 8.05 -3.43
C MET A 30 2.56 6.53 -3.25
N ALA A 31 2.93 5.75 -4.27
CA ALA A 31 2.92 4.29 -4.20
C ALA A 31 3.87 3.75 -3.12
N ILE A 32 5.08 4.33 -2.99
CA ILE A 32 6.03 3.97 -1.92
C ILE A 32 5.44 4.33 -0.55
N ARG A 33 4.87 5.53 -0.39
CA ARG A 33 4.23 5.94 0.87
C ARG A 33 3.09 4.99 1.26
N ASP A 34 2.21 4.66 0.32
CA ASP A 34 1.10 3.74 0.56
C ASP A 34 1.61 2.33 0.91
N SER A 35 2.65 1.85 0.22
CA SER A 35 3.29 0.58 0.52
C SER A 35 3.91 0.54 1.93
N ILE A 36 4.55 1.63 2.37
CA ILE A 36 5.06 1.77 3.74
C ILE A 36 3.91 1.75 4.75
N ASN A 37 2.81 2.48 4.49
CA ASN A 37 1.65 2.50 5.37
C ASN A 37 1.01 1.11 5.51
N ILE A 38 0.81 0.40 4.40
CA ILE A 38 0.27 -0.98 4.38
C ILE A 38 1.18 -1.91 5.19
N THR A 39 2.49 -1.83 4.95
CA THR A 39 3.48 -2.67 5.65
C THR A 39 3.50 -2.37 7.14
N SER A 40 3.48 -1.10 7.54
CA SER A 40 3.45 -0.68 8.94
C SER A 40 2.21 -1.21 9.65
N HIS A 41 1.03 -1.00 9.08
CA HIS A 41 -0.21 -1.51 9.68
C HIS A 41 -0.19 -3.05 9.73
N ALA A 42 0.47 -3.73 8.78
CA ALA A 42 0.48 -5.20 8.73
C ALA A 42 1.39 -5.76 9.82
N VAL A 43 2.50 -5.06 10.08
CA VAL A 43 3.38 -5.31 11.21
C VAL A 43 2.64 -5.08 12.53
N ASP A 44 1.86 -4.00 12.67
CA ASP A 44 1.09 -3.72 13.89
C ASP A 44 -0.01 -4.77 14.14
N LEU A 45 -0.76 -5.12 13.10
CA LEU A 45 -1.76 -6.20 13.14
C LEU A 45 -1.11 -7.53 13.60
N SER A 46 0.04 -7.89 13.03
CA SER A 46 0.76 -9.12 13.38
C SER A 46 1.38 -9.09 14.78
N ASN A 47 1.98 -7.97 15.18
CA ASN A 47 2.74 -7.89 16.42
C ASN A 47 1.92 -7.52 17.65
N LYS A 48 0.77 -6.88 17.46
CA LYS A 48 -0.14 -6.45 18.53
C LYS A 48 -1.45 -7.22 18.45
N GLU A 49 -2.30 -6.90 17.49
CA GLU A 49 -3.72 -7.35 17.50
C GLU A 49 -3.88 -8.87 17.42
N ILE A 50 -3.17 -9.55 16.50
CA ILE A 50 -3.22 -11.01 16.41
C ILE A 50 -2.67 -11.67 17.68
N LYS A 51 -1.64 -11.08 18.31
CA LYS A 51 -1.13 -11.61 19.58
C LYS A 51 -2.15 -11.42 20.70
N VAL A 52 -2.78 -10.26 20.82
CA VAL A 52 -3.86 -10.00 21.78
C VAL A 52 -5.02 -10.99 21.56
N LEU A 53 -5.45 -11.19 20.31
CA LEU A 53 -6.51 -12.15 19.96
C LEU A 53 -6.15 -13.59 20.37
N ASN A 54 -4.92 -14.03 20.10
CA ASN A 54 -4.48 -15.36 20.51
C ASN A 54 -4.45 -15.50 22.04
N HIS A 55 -3.95 -14.50 22.78
CA HIS A 55 -3.94 -14.52 24.24
C HIS A 55 -5.36 -14.46 24.81
N ALA A 56 -6.29 -13.74 24.17
CA ALA A 56 -7.70 -13.73 24.57
C ALA A 56 -8.34 -15.13 24.44
N HIS A 57 -8.05 -15.85 23.36
CA HIS A 57 -8.50 -17.24 23.20
C HIS A 57 -7.87 -18.19 24.23
N GLN A 58 -6.56 -18.08 24.47
CA GLN A 58 -5.88 -18.90 25.49
C GLN A 58 -6.38 -18.58 26.90
N LEU A 59 -6.68 -17.32 27.19
CA LEU A 59 -7.25 -16.88 28.46
C LEU A 59 -8.62 -17.53 28.67
N LYS A 60 -9.50 -17.47 27.66
CA LYS A 60 -10.80 -18.14 27.69
C LYS A 60 -10.66 -19.64 27.93
N LEU A 61 -9.79 -20.30 27.18
CA LEU A 61 -9.56 -21.74 27.35
C LEU A 61 -9.05 -22.05 28.77
N SER A 62 -8.08 -21.31 29.28
CA SER A 62 -7.49 -21.54 30.59
C SER A 62 -8.51 -21.35 31.73
N VAL A 63 -9.39 -20.34 31.63
CA VAL A 63 -10.50 -20.15 32.58
C VAL A 63 -11.45 -21.34 32.57
N VAL A 64 -11.81 -21.85 31.38
CA VAL A 64 -12.64 -23.06 31.24
C VAL A 64 -11.94 -24.28 31.81
N GLN A 65 -10.63 -24.45 31.59
CA GLN A 65 -9.86 -25.56 32.14
C GLN A 65 -9.81 -25.52 33.67
N VAL A 66 -9.70 -24.34 34.29
CA VAL A 66 -9.81 -24.21 35.75
C VAL A 66 -11.16 -24.75 36.24
N GLN A 67 -12.26 -24.38 35.57
CA GLN A 67 -13.60 -24.86 35.94
C GLN A 67 -13.68 -26.38 35.79
N GLN A 68 -13.22 -26.89 34.65
CA GLN A 68 -13.28 -28.30 34.33
C GLN A 68 -12.57 -29.13 35.39
N TRP A 69 -11.31 -28.83 35.70
CA TRP A 69 -10.53 -29.59 36.68
C TRP A 69 -11.10 -29.52 38.09
N LEU A 70 -11.61 -28.35 38.51
CA LEU A 70 -12.24 -28.20 39.83
C LEU A 70 -13.56 -28.95 39.93
N THR A 71 -14.35 -29.01 38.85
CA THR A 71 -15.58 -29.81 38.81
C THR A 71 -15.32 -31.30 38.67
N ASP A 72 -14.26 -31.71 37.96
CA ASP A 72 -13.90 -33.12 37.79
C ASP A 72 -13.42 -33.72 39.12
N ILE A 73 -12.51 -33.03 39.82
CA ILE A 73 -12.10 -33.47 41.17
C ILE A 73 -13.23 -33.40 42.19
N SER A 74 -14.22 -32.51 41.99
CA SER A 74 -15.45 -32.52 42.80
C SER A 74 -16.28 -33.79 42.58
N ALA A 75 -16.39 -34.24 41.34
CA ALA A 75 -17.15 -35.42 40.96
C ALA A 75 -16.44 -36.72 41.40
N THR A 76 -15.13 -36.81 41.21
CA THR A 76 -14.31 -37.97 41.58
C THR A 76 -13.97 -37.99 43.07
N ARG A 77 -14.02 -36.83 43.72
CA ARG A 77 -13.64 -36.60 45.12
C ARG A 77 -12.18 -36.99 45.41
N GLY A 78 -11.32 -36.96 44.39
CA GLY A 78 -9.92 -37.38 44.51
C GLY A 78 -9.73 -38.88 44.74
N LEU A 79 -10.77 -39.69 44.55
CA LEU A 79 -10.72 -41.15 44.75
C LEU A 79 -10.07 -41.85 43.56
N ASP A 80 -9.67 -43.11 43.76
CA ASP A 80 -9.14 -43.99 42.71
C ASP A 80 -7.92 -43.45 41.97
N GLY A 81 -7.15 -42.54 42.61
CA GLY A 81 -5.97 -41.90 42.02
C GLY A 81 -6.27 -40.67 41.17
N LEU A 82 -7.49 -40.12 41.22
CA LEU A 82 -7.94 -38.95 40.45
C LEU A 82 -7.82 -37.64 41.26
N ASN A 83 -6.68 -37.43 41.92
CA ASN A 83 -6.44 -36.32 42.86
C ASN A 83 -5.60 -35.16 42.28
N ASP A 84 -5.36 -35.16 40.96
CA ASP A 84 -4.58 -34.18 40.22
C ASP A 84 -5.36 -32.90 39.86
N GLY A 85 -6.69 -32.91 39.97
CA GLY A 85 -7.50 -31.76 39.55
C GLY A 85 -7.19 -30.43 40.25
N PHE A 86 -6.69 -30.42 41.51
CA PHE A 86 -6.22 -29.18 42.13
C PHE A 86 -4.92 -28.67 41.50
N ASP A 87 -3.98 -29.57 41.20
CA ASP A 87 -2.68 -29.23 40.61
C ASP A 87 -2.89 -28.70 39.18
N GLU A 88 -3.75 -29.36 38.40
CA GLU A 88 -4.08 -28.94 37.04
C GLU A 88 -4.88 -27.62 37.02
N ALA A 89 -5.80 -27.42 37.95
CA ALA A 89 -6.46 -26.13 38.12
C ALA A 89 -5.47 -25.02 38.51
N GLU A 90 -4.48 -25.32 39.36
CA GLU A 90 -3.42 -24.36 39.73
C GLU A 90 -2.53 -24.00 38.53
N ASN A 91 -2.15 -24.98 37.71
CA ASN A 91 -1.36 -24.76 36.50
C ASN A 91 -2.09 -23.83 35.52
N ASN A 92 -3.38 -24.06 35.28
CA ASN A 92 -4.19 -23.18 34.45
C ASN A 92 -4.41 -21.80 35.09
N ALA A 93 -4.53 -21.72 36.43
CA ALA A 93 -4.63 -20.45 37.13
C ALA A 93 -3.35 -19.60 37.03
N LYS A 94 -2.17 -20.25 37.09
CA LYS A 94 -0.89 -19.59 36.80
C LYS A 94 -0.84 -19.08 35.37
N LEU A 95 -1.29 -19.89 34.40
CA LEU A 95 -1.36 -19.50 33.00
C LEU A 95 -2.28 -18.29 32.78
N VAL A 96 -3.46 -18.24 33.41
CA VAL A 96 -4.35 -17.07 33.36
C VAL A 96 -3.63 -15.79 33.80
N ARG A 97 -2.94 -15.83 34.93
CA ARG A 97 -2.18 -14.66 35.44
C ARG A 97 -1.03 -14.28 34.52
N GLN A 98 -0.33 -15.26 33.96
CA GLN A 98 0.73 -15.04 33.00
C GLN A 98 0.19 -14.35 31.74
N LEU A 99 -0.88 -14.88 31.14
CA LEU A 99 -1.51 -14.32 29.94
C LEU A 99 -1.98 -12.88 30.17
N ILE A 100 -2.55 -12.56 31.34
CA ILE A 100 -2.94 -11.19 31.70
C ILE A 100 -1.72 -10.25 31.75
N ASN A 101 -0.60 -10.70 32.32
CA ASN A 101 0.63 -9.90 32.36
C ASN A 101 1.28 -9.72 30.98
N GLU A 102 1.23 -10.75 30.14
CA GLU A 102 1.69 -10.68 28.75
C GLU A 102 0.82 -9.73 27.93
N LEU A 103 -0.52 -9.79 28.09
CA LEU A 103 -1.46 -8.85 27.48
C LEU A 103 -1.15 -7.40 27.85
N LYS A 104 -0.86 -7.10 29.13
CA LYS A 104 -0.43 -5.76 29.57
C LYS A 104 0.86 -5.29 28.90
N SER A 105 1.76 -6.21 28.56
CA SER A 105 3.03 -5.89 27.90
C SER A 105 2.85 -5.68 26.40
N ILE A 106 1.94 -6.44 25.77
CA ILE A 106 1.61 -6.34 24.34
C ILE A 106 0.77 -5.09 24.06
N ASP A 107 -0.18 -4.77 24.94
CA ASP A 107 -1.10 -3.65 24.78
C ASP A 107 -1.21 -2.80 26.06
N PRO A 108 -0.18 -1.97 26.35
CA PRO A 108 -0.16 -1.13 27.56
C PRO A 108 -1.32 -0.14 27.65
N GLU A 109 -1.90 0.26 26.52
CA GLU A 109 -3.03 1.19 26.45
C GLU A 109 -4.29 0.62 27.15
N HIS A 110 -4.44 -0.70 27.15
CA HIS A 110 -5.55 -1.41 27.78
C HIS A 110 -5.13 -2.14 29.07
N ALA A 111 -3.95 -1.84 29.63
CA ALA A 111 -3.42 -2.54 30.81
C ALA A 111 -4.39 -2.55 32.01
N SER A 112 -5.11 -1.45 32.24
CA SER A 112 -6.10 -1.36 33.33
C SER A 112 -7.28 -2.32 33.15
N GLN A 113 -7.70 -2.57 31.90
CA GLN A 113 -8.76 -3.53 31.58
C GLN A 113 -8.30 -4.95 31.92
N PHE A 114 -7.07 -5.32 31.55
CA PHE A 114 -6.52 -6.63 31.87
C PHE A 114 -6.34 -6.82 33.38
N GLU A 115 -5.86 -5.78 34.08
CA GLU A 115 -5.66 -5.81 35.53
C GLU A 115 -6.99 -6.04 36.28
N SER A 116 -8.09 -5.45 35.81
CA SER A 116 -9.40 -5.64 36.44
C SER A 116 -9.93 -7.07 36.38
N MET A 117 -9.39 -7.92 35.50
CA MET A 117 -9.79 -9.33 35.40
C MET A 117 -9.17 -10.17 36.53
N LEU A 118 -8.05 -9.74 37.13
CA LEU A 118 -7.37 -10.48 38.19
C LEU A 118 -8.20 -10.69 39.47
N PRO A 119 -8.79 -9.64 40.10
CA PRO A 119 -9.58 -9.85 41.31
C PRO A 119 -10.80 -10.75 41.06
N VAL A 120 -11.45 -10.62 39.90
CA VAL A 120 -12.59 -11.45 39.51
C VAL A 120 -12.16 -12.90 39.35
N PHE A 121 -11.00 -13.12 38.71
CA PHE A 121 -10.43 -14.45 38.56
C PHE A 121 -10.03 -15.07 39.91
N ASP A 122 -9.52 -14.26 40.84
CA ASP A 122 -9.10 -14.70 42.17
C ASP A 122 -10.30 -15.19 42.98
N ASP A 123 -11.40 -14.44 42.97
CA ASP A 123 -12.65 -14.81 43.63
C ASP A 123 -13.24 -16.08 43.01
N TYR A 124 -13.27 -16.17 41.68
CA TYR A 124 -13.70 -17.35 40.93
C TYR A 124 -12.88 -18.60 41.28
N TYR A 125 -11.55 -18.49 41.27
CA TYR A 125 -10.66 -19.62 41.58
C TYR A 125 -10.76 -20.04 43.05
N ALA A 126 -10.89 -19.08 43.97
CA ALA A 126 -11.07 -19.36 45.40
C ALA A 126 -12.41 -20.05 45.69
N ALA A 127 -13.50 -19.59 45.05
CA ALA A 127 -14.81 -20.22 45.16
C ALA A 127 -14.79 -21.67 44.64
N GLY A 128 -14.19 -21.90 43.48
CA GLY A 128 -14.08 -23.23 42.89
C GLY A 128 -13.25 -24.19 43.74
N LYS A 129 -12.12 -23.74 44.30
CA LYS A 129 -11.32 -24.56 45.22
C LYS A 129 -12.09 -24.92 46.48
N SER A 130 -12.80 -23.96 47.07
CA SER A 130 -13.59 -24.17 48.28
C SER A 130 -14.72 -25.16 48.04
N MET A 131 -15.41 -25.04 46.91
CA MET A 131 -16.45 -25.98 46.46
C MET A 131 -15.86 -27.39 46.27
N ALA A 132 -14.75 -27.51 45.54
CA ALA A 132 -14.11 -28.80 45.30
C ALA A 132 -13.67 -29.48 46.60
N GLN A 133 -13.09 -28.73 47.53
CA GLN A 133 -12.74 -29.25 48.85
C GLN A 133 -13.99 -29.72 49.63
N ALA A 134 -15.10 -28.98 49.56
CA ALA A 134 -16.35 -29.38 50.21
C ALA A 134 -16.95 -30.67 49.62
N TYR A 135 -16.79 -30.93 48.32
CA TYR A 135 -17.16 -32.21 47.70
C TYR A 135 -16.27 -33.37 48.16
N ILE A 136 -14.96 -33.14 48.32
CA ILE A 136 -14.04 -34.14 48.85
C ILE A 136 -14.45 -34.49 50.29
N ASP A 137 -14.57 -33.48 51.15
CA ASP A 137 -14.78 -33.64 52.60
C ASP A 137 -16.16 -34.21 52.96
N ALA A 138 -17.22 -33.68 52.33
CA ALA A 138 -18.61 -33.94 52.73
C ALA A 138 -19.50 -34.47 51.59
N GLY A 139 -18.92 -34.75 50.42
CA GLY A 139 -19.68 -35.16 49.25
C GLY A 139 -20.69 -34.09 48.81
N PRO A 140 -21.79 -34.50 48.15
CA PRO A 140 -22.82 -33.58 47.69
C PRO A 140 -23.42 -32.70 48.80
N SER A 141 -23.44 -33.18 50.04
CA SER A 141 -24.03 -32.44 51.17
C SER A 141 -23.27 -31.15 51.55
N GLY A 142 -21.96 -31.11 51.27
CA GLY A 142 -21.12 -29.93 51.43
C GLY A 142 -21.01 -29.15 50.11
N GLY A 143 -20.59 -29.84 49.04
CA GLY A 143 -20.34 -29.23 47.73
C GLY A 143 -21.54 -28.47 47.15
N ASN A 144 -22.75 -29.07 47.18
CA ASN A 144 -23.94 -28.44 46.61
C ASN A 144 -24.30 -27.09 47.26
N LYS A 145 -23.89 -26.85 48.51
CA LYS A 145 -24.12 -25.57 49.19
C LYS A 145 -23.29 -24.43 48.61
N MET A 146 -22.15 -24.75 48.01
CA MET A 146 -21.22 -23.78 47.41
C MET A 146 -21.41 -23.64 45.90
N MET A 147 -22.23 -24.51 45.30
CA MET A 147 -22.42 -24.57 43.85
C MET A 147 -22.92 -23.24 43.28
N ALA A 148 -23.96 -22.67 43.88
CA ALA A 148 -24.53 -21.40 43.41
C ALA A 148 -23.53 -20.22 43.48
N GLN A 149 -22.70 -20.18 44.53
CA GLN A 149 -21.66 -19.15 44.65
C GLN A 149 -20.58 -19.32 43.59
N PHE A 150 -20.16 -20.57 43.32
CA PHE A 150 -19.19 -20.84 42.27
C PHE A 150 -19.76 -20.55 40.88
N ASP A 151 -21.02 -20.92 40.61
CA ASP A 151 -21.70 -20.63 39.35
C ASP A 151 -21.78 -19.12 39.07
N GLU A 152 -22.10 -18.31 40.10
CA GLU A 152 -22.12 -16.85 39.99
C GLU A 152 -20.73 -16.28 39.67
N ALA A 153 -19.69 -16.74 40.37
CA ALA A 153 -18.32 -16.31 40.13
C ALA A 153 -17.80 -16.74 38.75
N ALA A 154 -18.12 -17.98 38.32
CA ALA A 154 -17.77 -18.51 37.01
C ALA A 154 -18.49 -17.74 35.89
N ALA A 155 -19.76 -17.39 36.08
CA ALA A 155 -20.51 -16.57 35.14
C ALA A 155 -19.89 -15.16 35.00
N SER A 156 -19.54 -14.52 36.11
CA SER A 156 -18.89 -13.20 36.10
C SER A 156 -17.55 -13.22 35.36
N MET A 157 -16.72 -14.25 35.62
CA MET A 157 -15.43 -14.41 34.93
C MET A 157 -15.62 -14.68 33.44
N SER A 158 -16.56 -15.58 33.09
CA SER A 158 -16.85 -15.94 31.70
C SER A 158 -17.36 -14.76 30.90
N GLU A 159 -18.27 -13.96 31.47
CA GLU A 159 -18.82 -12.76 30.83
C GLU A 159 -17.72 -11.74 30.51
N GLN A 160 -16.78 -11.51 31.44
CA GLN A 160 -15.68 -10.58 31.22
C GLN A 160 -14.73 -11.06 30.12
N VAL A 161 -14.37 -12.35 30.12
CA VAL A 161 -13.50 -12.91 29.08
C VAL A 161 -14.20 -12.94 27.72
N ASP A 162 -15.48 -13.28 27.67
CA ASP A 162 -16.25 -13.30 26.42
C ASP A 162 -16.44 -11.91 25.84
N THR A 163 -16.74 -10.92 26.69
CA THR A 163 -16.82 -9.51 26.27
C THR A 163 -15.47 -9.02 25.74
N PHE A 164 -14.39 -9.34 26.45
CA PHE A 164 -13.04 -9.01 25.99
C PHE A 164 -12.72 -9.65 24.64
N LEU A 165 -12.92 -10.97 24.50
CA LEU A 165 -12.65 -11.71 23.27
C LEU A 165 -13.49 -11.19 22.10
N ALA A 166 -14.78 -10.93 22.30
CA ALA A 166 -15.66 -10.39 21.27
C ALA A 166 -15.17 -9.02 20.78
N LYS A 167 -14.79 -8.13 21.70
CA LYS A 167 -14.22 -6.82 21.35
C LYS A 167 -12.90 -6.96 20.59
N THR A 168 -12.03 -7.87 21.00
CA THR A 168 -10.76 -8.13 20.30
C THR A 168 -10.98 -8.68 18.89
N ILE A 169 -11.95 -9.58 18.70
CA ILE A 169 -12.34 -10.09 17.37
C ILE A 169 -12.85 -8.95 16.49
N GLU A 170 -13.73 -8.09 17.03
CA GLU A 170 -14.26 -6.94 16.30
C GLU A 170 -13.15 -5.98 15.88
N GLN A 171 -12.26 -5.61 16.80
CA GLN A 171 -11.12 -4.73 16.54
C GLN A 171 -10.19 -5.32 15.48
N THR A 172 -9.80 -6.59 15.62
CA THR A 172 -8.93 -7.27 14.65
C THR A 172 -9.58 -7.33 13.27
N THR A 173 -10.89 -7.58 13.21
CA THR A 173 -11.64 -7.59 11.95
C THR A 173 -11.71 -6.20 11.30
N ALA A 174 -11.92 -5.16 12.09
CA ALA A 174 -11.92 -3.78 11.61
C ALA A 174 -10.56 -3.39 11.03
N SER A 175 -9.46 -3.71 11.71
CA SER A 175 -8.11 -3.46 11.22
C SER A 175 -7.78 -4.25 9.95
N LEU A 176 -8.24 -5.49 9.83
CA LEU A 176 -8.15 -6.27 8.58
C LEU A 176 -8.92 -5.63 7.42
N ASN A 177 -10.11 -5.07 7.68
CA ASN A 177 -10.88 -4.36 6.65
C ASN A 177 -10.17 -3.07 6.23
N THR A 178 -9.67 -2.28 7.18
CA THR A 178 -8.87 -1.07 6.88
C THR A 178 -7.64 -1.41 6.06
N GLN A 179 -6.97 -2.53 6.33
CA GLN A 179 -5.86 -3.02 5.52
C GLN A 179 -6.26 -3.32 4.07
N GLN A 180 -7.39 -3.99 3.88
CA GLN A 180 -7.91 -4.29 2.56
C GLN A 180 -8.27 -3.01 1.80
N GLU A 181 -8.86 -2.02 2.47
CA GLU A 181 -9.18 -0.71 1.90
C GLU A 181 -7.93 0.08 1.50
N LEU A 182 -6.90 0.12 2.36
CA LEU A 182 -5.62 0.75 2.05
C LEU A 182 -4.95 0.09 0.84
N ALA A 183 -4.94 -1.24 0.78
CA ALA A 183 -4.39 -1.97 -0.35
C ALA A 183 -5.19 -1.73 -1.64
N ALA A 184 -6.53 -1.66 -1.57
CA ALA A 184 -7.38 -1.36 -2.72
C ALA A 184 -7.15 0.08 -3.22
N SER A 185 -7.09 1.04 -2.31
CA SER A 185 -6.78 2.45 -2.61
C SER A 185 -5.42 2.59 -3.30
N SER A 186 -4.39 1.92 -2.78
CA SER A 186 -3.06 1.92 -3.37
C SER A 186 -3.06 1.34 -4.80
N ARG A 187 -3.80 0.26 -5.06
CA ARG A 187 -3.96 -0.30 -6.41
C ARG A 187 -4.61 0.71 -7.36
N VAL A 188 -5.65 1.43 -6.91
CA VAL A 188 -6.31 2.46 -7.73
C VAL A 188 -5.35 3.59 -8.05
N THR A 189 -4.59 4.09 -7.06
CA THR A 189 -3.56 5.13 -7.27
C THR A 189 -2.53 4.70 -8.31
N ILE A 190 -2.03 3.46 -8.23
CA ILE A 190 -1.05 2.91 -9.19
C ILE A 190 -1.67 2.80 -10.59
N MET A 191 -2.90 2.27 -10.72
CA MET A 191 -3.58 2.14 -12.00
C MET A 191 -3.83 3.49 -12.67
N VAL A 192 -4.36 4.47 -11.93
CA VAL A 192 -4.60 5.83 -12.43
C VAL A 192 -3.27 6.48 -12.82
N GLY A 193 -2.24 6.34 -11.99
CA GLY A 193 -0.91 6.86 -12.28
C GLY A 193 -0.29 6.25 -13.55
N ALA A 194 -0.45 4.94 -13.75
CA ALA A 194 0.00 4.25 -14.97
C ALA A 194 -0.75 4.73 -16.22
N VAL A 195 -2.07 4.92 -16.14
CA VAL A 195 -2.87 5.47 -17.24
C VAL A 195 -2.42 6.89 -17.60
N ILE A 196 -2.21 7.76 -16.60
CA ILE A 196 -1.70 9.13 -16.82
C ILE A 196 -0.32 9.10 -17.49
N ALA A 197 0.58 8.23 -17.03
CA ALA A 197 1.90 8.06 -17.63
C ALA A 197 1.81 7.60 -19.10
N LEU A 198 0.96 6.62 -19.41
CA LEU A 198 0.74 6.13 -20.77
C LEU A 198 0.18 7.21 -21.70
N ILE A 199 -0.80 8.00 -21.23
CA ILE A 199 -1.34 9.14 -21.98
C ILE A 199 -0.24 10.18 -22.23
N GLY A 200 0.59 10.48 -21.23
CA GLY A 200 1.70 11.40 -21.38
C GLY A 200 2.75 10.94 -22.39
N ILE A 201 3.12 9.65 -22.35
CA ILE A 201 4.03 9.04 -23.34
C ILE A 201 3.42 9.12 -24.74
N ALA A 202 2.14 8.75 -24.90
CA ALA A 202 1.45 8.81 -26.18
C ALA A 202 1.39 10.25 -26.74
N LEU A 203 1.18 11.24 -25.88
CA LEU A 203 1.15 12.66 -26.27
C LEU A 203 2.53 13.14 -26.72
N VAL A 204 3.60 12.80 -25.99
CA VAL A 204 4.98 13.12 -26.39
C VAL A 204 5.30 12.46 -27.72
N TYR A 205 4.97 11.18 -27.89
CA TYR A 205 5.15 10.44 -29.14
C TYR A 205 4.38 11.08 -30.32
N PHE A 206 3.12 11.46 -30.11
CA PHE A 206 2.31 12.09 -31.15
C PHE A 206 2.86 13.47 -31.57
N ILE A 207 3.29 14.29 -30.61
CA ILE A 207 3.87 15.61 -30.89
C ILE A 207 5.21 15.47 -31.63
N MET A 208 6.07 14.54 -31.20
CA MET A 208 7.36 14.29 -31.85
C MET A 208 7.19 13.70 -33.26
N SER A 209 6.30 12.73 -33.45
CA SER A 209 6.05 12.16 -34.78
C SER A 209 5.50 13.20 -35.75
N LYS A 210 4.57 14.08 -35.32
CA LYS A 210 4.07 15.18 -36.14
C LYS A 210 5.11 16.27 -36.40
N ALA A 211 6.04 16.49 -35.48
CA ALA A 211 7.11 17.45 -35.68
C ALA A 211 8.15 16.96 -36.69
N LEU A 212 8.52 15.68 -36.60
CA LEU A 212 9.53 15.05 -37.46
C LEU A 212 8.98 14.63 -38.84
N SER A 213 7.66 14.64 -39.05
CA SER A 213 7.04 14.22 -40.32
C SER A 213 7.44 15.06 -41.53
N SER A 214 7.92 16.29 -41.32
CA SER A 214 8.40 17.19 -42.39
C SER A 214 9.85 16.91 -42.80
N LEU A 215 10.63 16.18 -41.99
CA LEU A 215 12.05 15.92 -42.29
C LEU A 215 12.28 15.19 -43.61
N PRO A 216 11.50 14.15 -43.99
CA PRO A 216 11.69 13.49 -45.29
C PRO A 216 11.55 14.45 -46.49
N VAL A 217 10.67 15.45 -46.39
CA VAL A 217 10.50 16.48 -47.43
C VAL A 217 11.75 17.34 -47.53
N LEU A 218 12.29 17.81 -46.41
CA LEU A 218 13.54 18.59 -46.41
C LEU A 218 14.72 17.77 -46.98
N VAL A 219 14.83 16.49 -46.62
CA VAL A 219 15.87 15.61 -47.16
C VAL A 219 15.70 15.42 -48.67
N SER A 220 14.46 15.29 -49.15
CA SER A 220 14.17 15.20 -50.59
C SER A 220 14.57 16.47 -51.34
N GLU A 221 14.21 17.65 -50.85
CA GLU A 221 14.56 18.93 -51.49
C GLU A 221 16.07 19.19 -51.47
N LEU A 222 16.75 18.89 -50.36
CA LEU A 222 18.21 18.94 -50.29
C LEU A 222 18.86 18.05 -51.36
N ASN A 223 18.33 16.84 -51.57
CA ASN A 223 18.84 15.91 -52.59
C ASN A 223 18.61 16.40 -54.03
N LYS A 224 17.55 17.17 -54.30
CA LYS A 224 17.33 17.79 -55.61
C LYS A 224 18.37 18.89 -55.87
N ILE A 225 18.55 19.77 -54.89
CA ILE A 225 19.56 20.85 -54.94
C ILE A 225 20.95 20.25 -55.13
N ALA A 226 21.30 19.18 -54.42
CA ALA A 226 22.58 18.50 -54.55
C ALA A 226 22.80 17.88 -55.94
N LYS A 227 21.73 17.53 -56.66
CA LYS A 227 21.76 17.05 -58.06
C LYS A 227 21.75 18.19 -59.09
N GLY A 228 21.76 19.46 -58.66
CA GLY A 228 21.74 20.63 -59.52
C GLY A 228 20.33 21.08 -59.95
N ASP A 229 19.27 20.48 -59.41
CA ASP A 229 17.90 20.95 -59.64
C ASP A 229 17.57 22.06 -58.64
N LEU A 230 17.60 23.30 -59.12
CA LEU A 230 17.27 24.51 -58.36
C LEU A 230 15.87 25.06 -58.69
N THR A 231 15.03 24.27 -59.37
CA THR A 231 13.73 24.73 -59.87
C THR A 231 12.58 24.51 -58.89
N SER A 232 12.79 23.78 -57.79
CA SER A 232 11.75 23.52 -56.80
C SER A 232 11.39 24.76 -56.00
N ASP A 233 10.09 24.92 -55.71
CA ASP A 233 9.57 25.98 -54.85
C ASP A 233 9.40 25.43 -53.43
N LEU A 234 10.19 25.96 -52.50
CA LEU A 234 10.28 25.47 -51.13
C LEU A 234 9.37 26.30 -50.24
N GLU A 235 8.09 25.94 -50.18
CA GLU A 235 7.09 26.68 -49.42
C GLU A 235 7.29 26.49 -47.91
N VAL A 236 7.67 27.57 -47.20
CA VAL A 236 7.88 27.53 -45.75
C VAL A 236 6.63 27.96 -44.99
N THR A 237 5.87 27.00 -44.51
CA THR A 237 4.63 27.23 -43.73
C THR A 237 4.81 27.08 -42.21
N ARG A 238 5.99 26.65 -41.74
CA ARG A 238 6.28 26.40 -40.31
C ARG A 238 7.05 27.54 -39.66
N GLU A 239 6.72 27.79 -38.39
CA GLU A 239 7.36 28.82 -37.54
C GLU A 239 8.27 28.23 -36.44
N ASP A 240 8.55 26.92 -36.48
CA ASP A 240 9.44 26.24 -35.53
C ASP A 240 10.83 25.99 -36.12
N GLU A 241 11.69 25.27 -35.39
CA GLU A 241 13.07 24.96 -35.78
C GLU A 241 13.15 24.22 -37.13
N ILE A 242 12.11 23.47 -37.51
CA ILE A 242 12.02 22.86 -38.84
C ILE A 242 11.77 23.92 -39.90
N GLY A 243 10.91 24.90 -39.62
CA GLY A 243 10.72 26.07 -40.47
C GLY A 243 11.99 26.92 -40.63
N ASP A 244 12.78 27.09 -39.56
CA ASP A 244 14.08 27.74 -39.63
C ASP A 244 15.05 26.96 -40.55
N LEU A 245 15.06 25.63 -40.47
CA LEU A 245 15.85 24.79 -41.38
C LEU A 245 15.41 24.96 -42.84
N MET A 246 14.09 25.00 -43.10
CA MET A 246 13.53 25.22 -44.44
C MET A 246 13.91 26.59 -45.01
N ARG A 247 13.83 27.66 -44.20
CA ARG A 247 14.27 29.02 -44.60
C ARG A 247 15.76 29.04 -44.95
N GLY A 248 16.59 28.37 -44.15
CA GLY A 248 18.02 28.25 -44.43
C GLY A 248 18.30 27.53 -45.75
N LEU A 249 17.55 26.46 -46.03
CA LEU A 249 17.66 25.70 -47.28
C LEU A 249 17.23 26.52 -48.50
N GLN A 250 16.12 27.25 -48.40
CA GLN A 250 15.64 28.16 -49.44
C GLN A 250 16.67 29.25 -49.76
N GLY A 251 17.24 29.90 -48.74
CA GLY A 251 18.26 30.93 -48.94
C GLY A 251 19.55 30.38 -49.58
N MET A 252 19.91 29.12 -49.32
CA MET A 252 21.02 28.44 -49.99
C MET A 252 20.71 28.19 -51.48
N GLN A 253 19.51 27.71 -51.80
CA GLN A 253 19.05 27.48 -53.16
C GLN A 253 19.06 28.78 -54.00
N GLU A 254 18.53 29.88 -53.44
CA GLU A 254 18.53 31.19 -54.10
C GLU A 254 19.95 31.68 -54.41
N LYS A 255 20.88 31.58 -53.45
CA LYS A 255 22.28 31.96 -53.67
C LYS A 255 22.95 31.11 -54.75
N LEU A 256 22.70 29.81 -54.79
CA LEU A 256 23.21 28.93 -55.84
C LEU A 256 22.66 29.33 -57.22
N LYS A 257 21.37 29.65 -57.30
CA LYS A 257 20.72 30.11 -58.54
C LYS A 257 21.35 31.42 -59.03
N THR A 258 21.52 32.40 -58.14
CA THR A 258 22.17 33.68 -58.47
C THR A 258 23.62 33.50 -58.91
N MET A 259 24.37 32.59 -58.29
CA MET A 259 25.74 32.29 -58.69
C MET A 259 25.82 31.68 -60.08
N ILE A 260 24.93 30.73 -60.41
CA ILE A 260 24.85 30.14 -61.74
C ILE A 260 24.49 31.19 -62.80
N VAL A 261 23.53 32.08 -62.51
CA VAL A 261 23.18 33.19 -63.40
C VAL A 261 24.39 34.11 -63.64
N HIS A 262 25.09 34.53 -62.59
CA HIS A 262 26.30 35.36 -62.72
C HIS A 262 27.41 34.68 -63.53
N ILE A 263 27.63 33.37 -63.34
CA ILE A 263 28.62 32.60 -64.12
C ILE A 263 28.18 32.53 -65.59
N SER A 264 26.90 32.30 -65.86
CA SER A 264 26.33 32.27 -67.21
C SER A 264 26.50 33.62 -67.91
N ASP A 265 26.18 34.72 -67.24
CA ASP A 265 26.34 36.09 -67.78
C ASP A 265 27.81 36.42 -68.06
N THR A 266 28.71 36.06 -67.14
CA THR A 266 30.15 36.27 -67.31
C THR A 266 30.69 35.47 -68.49
N THR A 267 30.26 34.21 -68.64
CA THR A 267 30.67 33.34 -69.75
C THR A 267 30.11 33.85 -71.07
N GLY A 268 28.84 34.29 -71.10
CA GLY A 268 28.19 34.90 -72.26
C GLY A 268 28.94 36.13 -72.78
N ASN A 269 29.34 37.03 -71.87
CA ASN A 269 30.14 38.21 -72.18
C ASN A 269 31.56 37.87 -72.69
N LEU A 270 32.15 36.77 -72.23
CA LEU A 270 33.43 36.27 -72.75
C LEU A 270 33.30 35.77 -74.21
N THR A 271 32.24 35.03 -74.53
CA THR A 271 32.00 34.56 -75.91
C THR A 271 31.72 35.68 -76.91
N THR A 272 31.09 36.78 -76.49
CA THR A 272 30.86 37.96 -77.35
C THR A 272 32.11 38.83 -77.52
N LEU A 273 33.10 38.71 -76.63
CA LEU A 273 34.41 39.36 -76.76
C LEU A 273 35.40 38.59 -77.64
N THR A 274 35.15 37.30 -77.91
CA THR A 274 36.03 36.43 -78.74
C THR A 274 35.55 36.19 -80.16
N ASN A 275 34.44 36.81 -80.58
CA ASN A 275 33.96 36.86 -81.97
C ASN A 275 34.06 38.29 -82.50
#